data_AF-A0A8J7UE93-F1
#
_entry.id   AF-A0A8J7UE93-F1
#
_cell.length_a   1.000
_cell.length_b   1.000
_cell.length_c   1.000
_cell.angle_alpha   90.00
_cell.angle_beta   90.00
_cell.angle_gamma   90.00
#
_symmetry.space_group_name_H-M   'P 1'
#
loop_
_entity.id
_entity.type
_entity.pdbx_description
1 polymer ?
#
loop_
_entity_poly.entity_id
_entity_poly.type
_entity_poly.pdbx_seq_one_letter_code
_entity_poly.pdbx_strand_id
1 'polypeptide(L)'
;MDSVQTQTHKGENYILKTNLWKFFKALRAQANPLYCLLVASTIDVAFVEIVGRGDGVRHRRVSIAQFIAQLGKLPTKQVAYHINIKVWGDDGEVLWSATTRDHLSVEDVTELLPAMIMHLCRTSAVQGHTFVLTPEAISHYHFRQRYVEELELLVSNCNARITSENNQQNK
;
A
#
# COMPACT_ATOMS: atom_id res chain seq x y z
N MET A 1 10.03 47.44 -3.86
CA MET A 1 8.61 47.14 -4.17
C MET A 1 8.52 45.64 -4.35
N ASP A 2 8.05 44.96 -3.31
CA ASP A 2 7.92 43.52 -3.21
C ASP A 2 6.80 43.01 -4.12
N SER A 3 7.14 42.44 -5.26
CA SER A 3 6.21 41.60 -6.02
C SER A 3 6.13 40.24 -5.35
N VAL A 4 5.15 40.10 -4.45
CA VAL A 4 4.68 38.82 -3.91
C VAL A 4 4.36 37.91 -5.08
N GLN A 5 5.28 37.01 -5.41
CA GLN A 5 4.98 35.85 -6.25
C GLN A 5 4.01 34.97 -5.46
N THR A 6 2.72 35.19 -5.68
CA THR A 6 1.70 34.18 -5.45
C THR A 6 1.99 33.04 -6.40
N GLN A 7 2.90 32.14 -6.00
CA GLN A 7 3.07 30.84 -6.64
C GLN A 7 1.73 30.11 -6.53
N THR A 8 0.96 30.18 -7.60
CA THR A 8 -0.24 29.41 -7.82
C THR A 8 0.17 27.95 -7.94
N HIS A 9 0.24 27.24 -6.81
CA HIS A 9 0.44 25.78 -6.71
C HIS A 9 -0.67 24.94 -7.38
N LYS A 10 -1.51 25.55 -8.25
CA LYS A 10 -2.57 24.90 -9.01
C LYS A 10 -2.05 24.13 -10.24
N GLY A 11 -0.82 24.40 -10.69
CA GLY A 11 -0.25 23.76 -11.90
C GLY A 11 0.48 22.44 -11.67
N GLU A 12 0.88 22.13 -10.45
CA GLU A 12 1.73 20.97 -10.18
C GLU A 12 0.89 19.76 -9.69
N ASN A 13 1.06 18.62 -10.36
CA ASN A 13 0.27 17.39 -10.16
C ASN A 13 0.86 16.42 -9.11
N TYR A 14 1.66 16.92 -8.18
CA TYR A 14 2.20 16.10 -7.10
C TYR A 14 1.13 15.84 -6.02
N ILE A 15 1.31 14.75 -5.28
CA ILE A 15 0.43 14.38 -4.17
C ILE A 15 0.82 15.18 -2.91
N LEU A 16 -0.15 15.91 -2.36
CA LEU A 16 0.00 16.52 -1.04
C LEU A 16 -0.34 15.55 0.08
N LYS A 17 0.15 15.84 1.29
CA LYS A 17 -0.24 15.16 2.52
C LYS A 17 -1.76 15.03 2.67
N THR A 18 -2.50 16.09 2.34
CA THR A 18 -3.98 16.11 2.41
C THR A 18 -4.64 15.23 1.34
N ASN A 19 -4.01 15.05 0.17
CA ASN A 19 -4.50 14.12 -0.85
C ASN A 19 -4.36 12.68 -0.35
N LEU A 20 -3.17 12.27 0.11
CA LEU A 20 -2.97 10.93 0.68
C LEU A 20 -3.87 10.65 1.88
N TRP A 21 -4.06 11.63 2.76
CA TRP A 21 -4.95 11.47 3.90
C TRP A 21 -6.40 11.19 3.47
N LYS A 22 -6.91 11.98 2.51
CA LYS A 22 -8.26 11.75 1.96
C LYS A 22 -8.36 10.39 1.28
N PHE A 23 -7.33 10.00 0.52
CA PHE A 23 -7.24 8.70 -0.11
C PHE A 23 -7.33 7.55 0.91
N PHE A 24 -6.51 7.55 1.96
CA PHE A 24 -6.57 6.49 2.98
C PHE A 24 -7.89 6.46 3.74
N LYS A 25 -8.54 7.61 3.97
CA LYS A 25 -9.90 7.64 4.54
C LYS A 25 -10.92 7.00 3.61
N ALA A 26 -10.83 7.27 2.30
CA ALA A 26 -11.71 6.68 1.30
C ALA A 26 -11.45 5.18 1.15
N LEU A 27 -10.19 4.76 1.06
CA LEU A 27 -9.78 3.36 1.00
C LEU A 27 -10.28 2.59 2.23
N ARG A 28 -10.16 3.15 3.44
CA ARG A 28 -10.69 2.54 4.66
C ARG A 28 -12.20 2.30 4.59
N ALA A 29 -12.94 3.22 3.96
CA ALA A 29 -14.40 3.13 3.87
C ALA A 29 -14.87 2.16 2.78
N GLN A 30 -14.18 2.13 1.63
CA GLN A 30 -14.60 1.41 0.43
C GLN A 30 -13.94 0.03 0.30
N ALA A 31 -12.66 -0.10 0.67
CA ALA A 31 -11.87 -1.32 0.57
C ALA A 31 -11.12 -1.59 1.88
N ASN A 32 -11.87 -1.79 2.95
CA ASN A 32 -11.31 -1.93 4.30
C ASN A 32 -10.28 -3.06 4.44
N PRO A 33 -10.45 -4.26 3.85
CA PRO A 33 -9.42 -5.31 3.91
C PRO A 33 -8.06 -4.86 3.36
N LEU A 34 -8.05 -4.19 2.21
CA LEU A 34 -6.82 -3.68 1.63
C LEU A 34 -6.20 -2.58 2.47
N TYR A 35 -7.01 -1.63 2.97
CA TYR A 35 -6.52 -0.63 3.92
C TYR A 35 -5.85 -1.27 5.14
N CYS A 36 -6.49 -2.30 5.72
CA CYS A 36 -5.99 -3.04 6.87
C CYS A 36 -4.63 -3.71 6.57
N LEU A 37 -4.52 -4.38 5.42
CA LEU A 37 -3.25 -4.92 4.93
C LEU A 37 -2.16 -3.84 4.85
N LEU A 38 -2.42 -2.75 4.13
CA LEU A 38 -1.44 -1.68 3.92
C LEU A 38 -0.96 -1.04 5.21
N VAL A 39 -1.85 -0.87 6.19
CA VAL A 39 -1.50 -0.27 7.49
C VAL A 39 -0.64 -1.22 8.33
N ALA A 40 -0.94 -2.52 8.32
CA ALA A 40 -0.17 -3.51 9.08
C ALA A 40 1.14 -3.91 8.39
N SER A 41 1.27 -3.67 7.08
CA SER A 41 2.48 -3.97 6.30
C SER A 41 3.74 -3.29 6.86
N THR A 42 4.86 -4.00 6.74
CA THR A 42 6.19 -3.44 6.99
C THR A 42 6.54 -2.39 5.94
N ILE A 43 7.52 -1.54 6.27
CA ILE A 43 8.01 -0.49 5.36
C ILE A 43 8.60 -1.05 4.07
N ASP A 44 9.02 -2.31 4.05
CA ASP A 44 9.56 -2.96 2.85
C ASP A 44 8.48 -3.41 1.87
N VAL A 45 7.23 -3.56 2.35
CA VAL A 45 6.08 -4.01 1.55
C VAL A 45 5.23 -2.83 1.10
N ALA A 46 4.85 -1.93 2.01
CA ALA A 46 4.04 -0.76 1.67
C ALA A 46 4.50 0.47 2.45
N PHE A 47 4.79 1.55 1.73
CA PHE A 47 5.35 2.76 2.33
C PHE A 47 4.93 4.03 1.61
N VAL A 48 4.95 5.13 2.38
CA VAL A 48 4.88 6.48 1.85
C VAL A 48 6.30 7.01 1.76
N GLU A 49 6.67 7.46 0.57
CA GLU A 49 7.90 8.19 0.33
C GLU A 49 7.60 9.70 0.38
N ILE A 50 8.44 10.45 1.08
CA ILE A 50 8.40 11.89 1.19
C ILE A 50 9.58 12.43 0.38
N VAL A 51 9.26 13.10 -0.73
CA VAL A 51 10.23 13.60 -1.69
C VAL A 51 10.36 15.10 -1.57
N GLY A 52 11.59 15.57 -1.42
CA GLY A 52 11.93 16.99 -1.36
C GLY A 52 11.77 17.68 -2.71
N ARG A 53 11.24 18.90 -2.72
CA ARG A 53 11.14 19.76 -3.91
C ARG A 53 12.07 20.96 -3.88
N GLY A 54 12.89 21.09 -2.83
CA GLY A 54 13.89 22.14 -2.69
C GLY A 54 15.19 21.58 -2.13
N ASP A 55 16.27 22.36 -2.26
CA ASP A 55 17.60 21.98 -1.79
C ASP A 55 17.59 21.67 -0.29
N GLY A 56 18.16 20.52 0.09
CA GLY A 56 18.32 20.09 1.48
C GLY A 56 17.17 19.24 2.06
N VAL A 57 16.08 19.00 1.33
CA VAL A 57 14.99 18.14 1.81
C VAL A 57 15.29 16.66 1.49
N ARG A 58 15.66 15.90 2.52
CA ARG A 58 16.02 14.47 2.40
C ARG A 58 14.81 13.61 2.01
N HIS A 59 15.05 12.68 1.09
CA HIS A 59 14.11 11.60 0.78
C HIS A 59 13.94 10.72 2.03
N ARG A 60 12.69 10.46 2.42
CA ARG A 60 12.40 9.60 3.57
C ARG A 60 11.25 8.66 3.25
N ARG A 61 11.42 7.39 3.63
CA ARG A 61 10.34 6.41 3.65
C ARG A 61 9.75 6.33 5.05
N VAL A 62 8.43 6.16 5.14
CA VAL A 62 7.70 5.84 6.37
C VAL A 62 6.68 4.75 6.06
N SER A 63 6.41 3.86 7.02
CA SER A 63 5.31 2.90 6.84
C SER A 63 3.97 3.62 6.76
N ILE A 64 2.96 2.96 6.19
CA ILE A 64 1.61 3.55 6.11
C ILE A 64 1.04 3.83 7.50
N ALA A 65 1.25 2.93 8.48
CA ALA A 65 0.88 3.17 9.87
C ALA A 65 1.56 4.43 10.46
N GLN A 66 2.85 4.60 10.24
CA GLN A 66 3.57 5.79 10.70
C GLN A 66 3.05 7.07 10.04
N PHE A 67 2.76 7.02 8.73
CA PHE A 67 2.17 8.15 8.01
C PHE A 67 0.85 8.59 8.64
N ILE A 68 -0.05 7.63 8.92
CA ILE A 68 -1.37 7.90 9.53
C ILE A 68 -1.22 8.43 10.95
N ALA A 69 -0.39 7.79 11.79
CA ALA A 69 -0.22 8.16 13.19
C ALA A 69 0.47 9.53 13.37
N GLN A 70 1.33 9.93 12.43
CA GLN A 70 2.15 11.14 12.55
C GLN A 70 1.71 12.25 11.60
N LEU A 71 0.48 12.19 11.05
CA LEU A 71 0.00 13.12 10.02
C LEU A 71 0.23 14.61 10.37
N GLY A 72 0.04 15.00 11.64
CA GLY A 72 0.27 16.37 12.12
C GLY A 72 1.74 16.81 12.10
N LYS A 73 2.68 15.87 12.21
CA LYS A 73 4.14 16.11 12.30
C LYS A 73 4.85 16.06 10.95
N LEU A 74 4.20 15.52 9.92
CA LEU A 74 4.79 15.38 8.58
C LEU A 74 4.85 16.73 7.82
N PRO A 75 5.90 16.96 7.02
CA PRO A 75 6.11 18.23 6.31
C PRO A 75 4.99 18.54 5.31
N THR A 76 4.67 19.81 5.12
CA THR A 76 3.59 20.24 4.19
C THR A 76 4.08 21.10 3.05
N LYS A 77 5.20 21.81 3.23
CA LYS A 77 5.78 22.72 2.26
C LYS A 77 6.98 22.06 1.58
N GLN A 78 7.18 22.38 0.30
CA GLN A 78 8.34 21.92 -0.49
C GLN A 78 8.57 20.40 -0.47
N VAL A 79 7.49 19.63 -0.30
CA VAL A 79 7.51 18.17 -0.40
C VAL A 79 6.42 17.68 -1.33
N ALA A 80 6.64 16.51 -1.91
CA ALA A 80 5.67 15.64 -2.55
C ALA A 80 5.63 14.32 -1.80
N TYR A 81 4.51 13.60 -1.92
CA TYR A 81 4.34 12.29 -1.31
C TYR A 81 4.12 11.26 -2.40
N HIS A 82 4.70 10.07 -2.28
CA HIS A 82 4.41 8.93 -3.14
C HIS A 82 3.93 7.77 -2.29
N ILE A 83 2.96 7.01 -2.77
CA ILE A 83 2.57 5.73 -2.16
C ILE A 83 3.15 4.62 -3.00
N ASN A 84 3.77 3.65 -2.34
CA ASN A 84 4.44 2.52 -2.97
C ASN A 84 3.96 1.22 -2.31
N ILE A 85 3.57 0.23 -3.12
CA ILE A 85 3.01 -1.04 -2.66
C ILE A 85 3.67 -2.15 -3.48
N LYS A 86 4.35 -3.07 -2.81
CA LYS A 86 4.82 -4.30 -3.43
C LYS A 86 3.67 -5.29 -3.56
N VAL A 87 3.52 -5.84 -4.75
CA VAL A 87 2.48 -6.80 -5.10
C VAL A 87 3.06 -7.90 -5.98
N TRP A 88 2.35 -9.02 -6.10
CA TRP A 88 2.74 -10.09 -7.03
C TRP A 88 2.03 -9.94 -8.37
N GLY A 89 2.80 -9.73 -9.45
CA GLY A 89 2.33 -9.73 -10.84
C GLY A 89 2.57 -11.08 -11.53
N ASP A 90 2.38 -11.12 -12.84
CA ASP A 90 2.52 -12.35 -13.63
C ASP A 90 3.97 -12.87 -13.68
N ASP A 91 4.94 -11.95 -13.77
CA ASP A 91 6.37 -12.26 -13.88
C ASP A 91 7.14 -12.18 -12.55
N GLY A 92 6.45 -11.93 -11.43
CA GLY A 92 7.06 -11.85 -10.10
C GLY A 92 6.63 -10.67 -9.25
N GLU A 93 7.44 -10.32 -8.25
CA GLU A 93 7.21 -9.16 -7.40
C GLU A 93 7.41 -7.85 -8.18
N VAL A 94 6.40 -6.98 -8.15
CA VAL A 94 6.42 -5.66 -8.80
C VAL A 94 6.04 -4.56 -7.80
N LEU A 95 6.56 -3.35 -8.03
CA LEU A 95 6.24 -2.19 -7.21
C LEU A 95 5.19 -1.32 -7.89
N TRP A 96 3.96 -1.33 -7.37
CA TRP A 96 2.96 -0.35 -7.75
C TRP A 96 3.24 0.99 -7.06
N SER A 97 3.18 2.10 -7.80
CA SER A 97 3.50 3.43 -7.28
C SER A 97 2.54 4.49 -7.80
N ALA A 98 1.96 5.29 -6.90
CA ALA A 98 1.31 6.55 -7.27
C ALA A 98 2.19 7.73 -6.83
N THR A 99 2.68 8.47 -7.82
CA THR A 99 3.57 9.63 -7.66
C THR A 99 2.87 10.97 -7.97
N THR A 100 1.73 10.91 -8.66
CA THR A 100 0.91 12.07 -9.04
C THR A 100 -0.51 11.91 -8.50
N ARG A 101 -1.28 13.01 -8.42
CA ARG A 101 -2.66 12.95 -7.91
C ARG A 101 -3.57 12.11 -8.79
N ASP A 102 -3.34 12.12 -10.09
CA ASP A 102 -4.17 11.37 -11.05
C ASP A 102 -4.01 9.86 -10.90
N HIS A 103 -2.85 9.40 -10.41
CA HIS A 103 -2.62 7.98 -10.09
C HIS A 103 -3.14 7.58 -8.70
N LEU A 104 -3.66 8.51 -7.90
CA LEU A 104 -4.15 8.23 -6.55
C LEU A 104 -5.64 7.84 -6.57
N SER A 105 -5.92 6.70 -7.19
CA SER A 105 -7.26 6.14 -7.37
C SER A 105 -7.56 5.03 -6.34
N VAL A 106 -8.72 5.12 -5.68
CA VAL A 106 -9.18 4.07 -4.74
C VAL A 106 -9.57 2.81 -5.50
N GLU A 107 -10.14 2.95 -6.69
CA GLU A 107 -10.54 1.85 -7.56
C GLU A 107 -9.31 1.03 -7.96
N ASP A 108 -8.34 1.67 -8.62
CA ASP A 108 -7.09 1.03 -9.08
C ASP A 108 -6.35 0.34 -7.94
N VAL A 109 -6.31 0.97 -6.75
CA VAL A 109 -5.65 0.36 -5.60
C VAL A 109 -6.44 -0.83 -5.08
N THR A 110 -7.78 -0.78 -5.07
CA THR A 110 -8.62 -1.90 -4.63
C THR A 110 -8.39 -3.15 -5.47
N GLU A 111 -8.11 -3.00 -6.77
CA GLU A 111 -7.75 -4.11 -7.66
C GLU A 111 -6.45 -4.82 -7.27
N LEU A 112 -5.61 -4.20 -6.43
CA LEU A 112 -4.37 -4.82 -5.93
C LEU A 112 -4.61 -5.86 -4.82
N LEU A 113 -5.82 -5.98 -4.26
CA LEU A 113 -6.09 -6.88 -3.15
C LEU A 113 -5.68 -8.34 -3.43
N PRO A 114 -6.07 -8.97 -4.56
CA PRO A 114 -5.61 -10.32 -4.90
C PRO A 114 -4.08 -10.43 -5.00
N ALA A 115 -3.43 -9.44 -5.61
CA ALA A 115 -1.98 -9.43 -5.80
C ALA A 115 -1.22 -9.25 -4.47
N MET A 116 -1.80 -8.52 -3.52
CA MET A 116 -1.29 -8.41 -2.15
C MET A 116 -1.46 -9.71 -1.36
N ILE A 117 -2.62 -10.37 -1.46
CA ILE A 117 -2.83 -11.67 -0.82
C ILE A 117 -1.86 -12.72 -1.41
N MET A 118 -1.69 -12.72 -2.73
CA MET A 118 -0.70 -13.58 -3.40
C MET A 118 0.72 -13.35 -2.86
N HIS A 119 1.12 -12.09 -2.64
CA HIS A 119 2.42 -11.76 -2.04
C HIS A 119 2.56 -12.35 -0.63
N LEU A 120 1.54 -12.27 0.22
CA LEU A 120 1.55 -12.89 1.57
C LEU A 120 1.65 -14.41 1.51
N CYS A 121 0.87 -15.05 0.63
CA CYS A 121 0.89 -16.49 0.44
C CYS A 121 2.26 -16.98 -0.04
N ARG A 122 2.87 -16.30 -1.02
CA ARG A 122 4.21 -16.65 -1.50
C ARG A 122 5.29 -16.43 -0.46
N THR A 123 5.23 -15.33 0.28
CA THR A 123 6.19 -15.05 1.36
C THR A 123 6.17 -16.18 2.39
N SER A 124 4.97 -16.67 2.73
CA SER A 124 4.82 -17.83 3.63
C SER A 124 5.35 -19.11 3.00
N ALA A 125 5.06 -19.35 1.71
CA ALA A 125 5.48 -20.55 1.00
C ALA A 125 7.01 -20.66 0.89
N VAL A 126 7.70 -19.54 0.68
CA VAL A 126 9.18 -19.47 0.69
C VAL A 126 9.76 -19.88 2.05
N GLN A 127 9.01 -19.64 3.14
CA GLN A 127 9.39 -20.07 4.49
C GLN A 127 8.96 -21.51 4.81
N GLY A 128 8.39 -22.24 3.84
CA GLY A 128 7.90 -23.61 4.03
C GLY A 128 6.54 -23.68 4.74
N HIS A 129 5.75 -22.61 4.70
CA HIS A 129 4.46 -22.51 5.37
C HIS A 129 3.34 -22.12 4.40
N THR A 130 2.12 -22.53 4.70
CA THR A 130 0.92 -22.04 4.00
C THR A 130 0.37 -20.84 4.75
N PHE A 131 0.10 -19.74 4.05
CA PHE A 131 -0.55 -18.59 4.68
C PHE A 131 -2.01 -18.93 4.99
N VAL A 132 -2.45 -18.70 6.23
CA VAL A 132 -3.82 -18.95 6.69
C VAL A 132 -4.29 -17.78 7.54
N LEU A 133 -5.58 -17.44 7.46
CA LEU A 133 -6.20 -16.43 8.31
C LEU A 133 -6.49 -16.97 9.71
N THR A 134 -5.43 -17.28 10.46
CA THR A 134 -5.56 -17.67 11.86
C THR A 134 -6.09 -16.50 12.72
N PRO A 135 -6.60 -16.75 13.94
CA PRO A 135 -6.99 -15.67 14.85
C PRO A 135 -5.88 -14.63 15.08
N GLU A 136 -4.62 -15.06 15.12
CA GLU A 136 -3.45 -14.18 15.24
C GLU A 136 -3.27 -13.31 13.99
N ALA A 137 -3.40 -13.90 12.79
CA ALA A 137 -3.32 -13.16 11.53
C ALA A 137 -4.47 -12.14 11.41
N ILE A 138 -5.70 -12.55 11.71
CA ILE A 138 -6.89 -11.68 11.71
C ILE A 138 -6.70 -10.52 12.68
N SER A 139 -6.17 -10.80 13.87
CA SER A 139 -5.87 -9.79 14.89
C SER A 139 -4.77 -8.83 14.43
N HIS A 140 -3.68 -9.35 13.86
CA HIS A 140 -2.55 -8.56 13.37
C HIS A 140 -2.97 -7.57 12.27
N TYR A 141 -3.75 -8.03 11.30
CA TYR A 141 -4.26 -7.18 10.21
C TYR A 141 -5.50 -6.39 10.59
N HIS A 142 -6.08 -6.62 11.78
CA HIS A 142 -7.34 -6.00 12.21
C HIS A 142 -8.50 -6.21 11.22
N PHE A 143 -8.61 -7.41 10.64
CA PHE A 143 -9.73 -7.71 9.75
C PHE A 143 -11.05 -7.77 10.52
N ARG A 144 -12.09 -7.18 9.95
CA ARG A 144 -13.45 -7.28 10.50
C ARG A 144 -14.06 -8.61 10.07
N GLN A 145 -14.82 -9.24 10.96
CA GLN A 145 -15.44 -10.55 10.71
C GLN A 145 -16.19 -10.64 9.38
N ARG A 146 -16.93 -9.58 9.00
CA ARG A 146 -17.69 -9.53 7.74
C ARG A 146 -16.85 -9.69 6.46
N TYR A 147 -15.54 -9.51 6.53
CA TYR A 147 -14.62 -9.64 5.40
C TYR A 147 -13.80 -10.94 5.45
N VAL A 148 -13.84 -11.67 6.57
CA VAL A 148 -12.99 -12.84 6.77
C VAL A 148 -13.33 -13.94 5.77
N GLU A 149 -14.61 -14.24 5.57
CA GLU A 149 -15.06 -15.30 4.63
C GLU A 149 -14.57 -15.05 3.19
N GLU A 150 -14.69 -13.81 2.70
CA GLU A 150 -14.22 -13.43 1.36
C GLU A 150 -12.69 -13.57 1.25
N LEU A 151 -11.97 -13.12 2.28
CA LEU A 151 -10.52 -13.23 2.33
C LEU A 151 -10.05 -14.69 2.45
N GLU A 152 -10.77 -15.54 3.17
CA GLU A 152 -10.46 -16.98 3.29
C GLU A 152 -10.51 -17.66 1.94
N LEU A 153 -11.56 -17.39 1.14
CA LEU A 153 -11.68 -17.92 -0.20
C LEU A 153 -10.52 -17.44 -1.09
N LEU A 154 -10.20 -16.14 -1.04
CA LEU A 154 -9.11 -15.56 -1.82
C LEU A 154 -7.74 -16.15 -1.43
N VAL A 155 -7.47 -16.30 -0.13
CA VAL A 155 -6.25 -16.93 0.41
C VAL A 155 -6.14 -18.38 -0.05
N SER A 156 -7.23 -19.14 0.04
CA SER A 156 -7.29 -20.53 -0.42
C SER A 156 -6.93 -20.65 -1.91
N ASN A 157 -7.54 -19.83 -2.75
CA ASN A 157 -7.25 -19.79 -4.18
C ASN A 157 -5.79 -19.44 -4.48
N CYS A 158 -5.21 -18.47 -3.76
CA CYS A 158 -3.81 -18.09 -3.94
C CYS A 158 -2.85 -19.21 -3.55
N ASN A 159 -3.09 -19.86 -2.39
CA ASN A 159 -2.28 -20.99 -1.95
C ASN A 159 -2.36 -22.19 -2.90
N ALA A 160 -3.55 -22.50 -3.43
CA ALA A 160 -3.76 -23.57 -4.40
C ALA A 160 -2.96 -23.30 -5.69
N ARG A 161 -3.00 -22.05 -6.18
CA ARG A 161 -2.21 -21.63 -7.34
C ARG A 161 -0.70 -21.81 -7.11
N ILE A 162 -0.17 -21.32 -5.99
CA ILE A 162 1.26 -21.46 -5.64
C ILE A 162 1.67 -22.93 -5.57
N THR A 163 0.83 -23.78 -4.95
CA THR A 163 1.10 -25.22 -4.84
C THR A 163 1.15 -25.87 -6.23
N SER A 164 0.23 -25.51 -7.12
CA SER A 164 0.22 -25.98 -8.51
C SER A 164 1.48 -25.58 -9.27
N GLU A 165 1.90 -24.33 -9.16
CA GLU A 165 3.12 -23.81 -9.80
C GLU A 165 4.38 -24.52 -9.29
N ASN A 166 4.52 -24.69 -7.97
CA ASN A 166 5.66 -25.40 -7.37
C ASN A 166 5.71 -26.87 -7.83
N ASN A 167 4.56 -27.54 -7.95
CA ASN A 167 4.48 -28.91 -8.45
C ASN A 167 4.83 -29.03 -9.94
N GLN A 168 4.65 -27.97 -10.73
CA GLN A 168 5.04 -27.95 -12.14
C GLN A 168 6.54 -27.69 -12.32
N GLN A 169 7.15 -26.89 -11.44
CA GLN A 169 8.59 -26.62 -11.48
C GLN A 169 9.44 -27.81 -10.99
N ASN A 170 8.87 -28.69 -10.15
CA ASN A 170 9.53 -29.88 -9.62
C ASN A 170 9.33 -31.14 -10.51
N LYS A 171 8.75 -31.01 -11.70
CA LYS A 171 8.60 -32.07 -12.71
C LYS A 171 9.58 -31.85 -13.85
#